data_AF-A0A8T5J7A2-F1
#
_entry.id   AF-A0A8T5J7A2-F1
#
_cell.length_a   1.000
_cell.length_b   1.000
_cell.length_c   1.000
_cell.angle_alpha   90.00
_cell.angle_beta   90.00
_cell.angle_gamma   90.00
#
_symmetry.space_group_name_H-M   'P 1'
#
loop_
_entity.id
_entity.type
_entity.pdbx_description
1 polymer ?
#
loop_
_entity_poly.entity_id
_entity_poly.type
_entity_poly.pdbx_seq_one_letter_code
_entity_poly.pdbx_strand_id
1 'polypeptide(L)'
;MSGLEEKLGPGHQQIILGLLIFAAGALWGIMLANGEDTDLKDLFVSAVIMLSGAMITLLGISFGTDNEEDRTNDLQDAISELTGMLNTLQAKVTGSSGEEE
;
A
#
# COMPACT_ATOMS: atom_id res chain seq x y z
N MET A 1 -15.41 23.56 5.87
CA MET A 1 -15.04 22.13 5.93
C MET A 1 -15.28 21.56 4.55
N SER A 2 -14.28 20.89 3.99
CA SER A 2 -14.32 20.42 2.59
C SER A 2 -15.20 19.19 2.49
N GLY A 3 -16.18 19.15 1.58
CA GLY A 3 -17.12 18.03 1.40
C GLY A 3 -16.48 16.69 0.99
N LEU A 4 -15.15 16.63 0.86
CA LEU A 4 -14.38 15.40 0.68
C LEU A 4 -14.11 14.66 2.00
N GLU A 5 -13.96 15.38 3.12
CA GLU A 5 -13.71 14.81 4.45
C GLU A 5 -14.95 14.05 4.96
N GLU A 6 -16.14 14.57 4.64
CA GLU A 6 -17.45 13.99 5.00
C GLU A 6 -17.79 12.70 4.23
N LYS A 7 -17.17 12.48 3.05
CA LYS A 7 -17.40 11.28 2.22
C LYS A 7 -16.31 10.22 2.33
N LEU A 8 -15.11 10.58 2.77
CA LEU A 8 -13.93 9.70 2.75
C LEU A 8 -13.53 9.19 4.14
N GLY A 9 -14.23 9.61 5.19
CA GLY A 9 -14.01 9.11 6.55
C GLY A 9 -12.59 9.34 7.09
N PRO A 10 -12.22 8.71 8.22
CA PRO A 10 -10.89 8.84 8.84
C PRO A 10 -9.69 8.45 7.94
N GLY A 11 -9.88 7.67 6.87
CA GLY A 11 -8.80 7.35 5.92
C GLY A 11 -8.60 8.36 4.79
N HIS A 12 -9.37 9.46 4.78
CA HIS A 12 -9.19 10.57 3.84
C HIS A 12 -7.73 11.01 3.68
N GLN A 13 -6.98 11.07 4.78
CA GLN A 13 -5.58 11.48 4.78
C GLN A 13 -4.66 10.46 4.07
N GLN A 14 -4.94 9.15 4.21
CA GLN A 14 -4.19 8.10 3.51
C GLN A 14 -4.49 8.10 2.01
N ILE A 15 -5.74 8.35 1.63
CA ILE A 15 -6.18 8.48 0.23
C ILE A 15 -5.46 9.65 -0.45
N ILE A 16 -5.45 10.83 0.18
CA ILE A 16 -4.75 12.00 -0.38
C ILE A 16 -3.25 11.72 -0.50
N LEU A 17 -2.64 11.17 0.54
CA LEU A 17 -1.20 10.88 0.53
C LEU A 17 -0.84 9.87 -0.57
N GLY A 18 -1.63 8.79 -0.71
CA GLY A 18 -1.46 7.79 -1.75
C GLY A 18 -1.59 8.38 -3.15
N LEU A 19 -2.59 9.23 -3.39
CA LEU A 19 -2.78 9.92 -4.66
C LEU A 19 -1.63 10.90 -4.99
N LEU A 20 -1.10 11.60 -3.99
CA LEU A 20 0.05 12.49 -4.17
C LEU A 20 1.32 11.73 -4.53
N ILE A 21 1.60 10.61 -3.85
CA ILE A 21 2.74 9.74 -4.15
C ILE A 21 2.59 9.12 -5.54
N PHE A 22 1.38 8.66 -5.89
CA PHE A 22 1.08 8.14 -7.21
C PHE A 22 1.35 9.19 -8.31
N ALA A 23 0.81 10.41 -8.14
CA ALA A 23 1.00 11.49 -9.09
C ALA A 23 2.48 11.90 -9.21
N ALA A 24 3.23 11.94 -8.11
CA ALA A 24 4.66 12.20 -8.13
C ALA A 24 5.43 11.14 -8.92
N GLY A 25 5.12 9.86 -8.71
CA GLY A 25 5.70 8.75 -9.48
C GLY A 25 5.39 8.86 -10.97
N ALA A 26 4.15 9.21 -11.33
CA ALA A 26 3.73 9.34 -12.73
C ALA A 26 4.41 10.52 -13.44
N LEU A 27 4.47 11.68 -12.78
CA LEU A 27 5.15 12.86 -13.33
C LEU A 27 6.65 12.60 -13.51
N TRP A 28 7.29 11.95 -12.54
CA TRP A 28 8.69 11.56 -12.63
C TRP A 28 8.93 10.57 -13.77
N GLY A 29 8.04 9.59 -13.94
CA GLY A 29 8.11 8.60 -15.03
C GLY A 29 7.97 9.22 -16.41
N ILE A 30 7.06 10.17 -16.58
CA ILE A 30 6.90 10.92 -17.84
C ILE A 30 8.15 11.75 -18.15
N MET A 31 8.76 12.39 -17.14
CA MET A 31 10.00 13.15 -17.32
C MET A 31 11.15 12.26 -17.79
N LEU A 32 11.26 11.05 -17.23
CA LEU A 32 12.24 10.04 -17.64
C LEU A 32 11.99 9.50 -19.04
N ALA A 33 10.74 9.24 -19.39
CA ALA A 33 10.36 8.71 -20.71
C ALA A 33 10.56 9.72 -21.85
N ASN A 34 10.57 11.03 -21.55
CA ASN A 34 10.80 12.10 -22.52
C ASN A 34 12.29 12.47 -22.68
N GLY A 35 13.20 11.86 -21.92
CA GLY A 35 14.64 12.06 -22.07
C GLY A 35 15.22 11.34 -23.29
N GLU A 36 16.40 11.78 -23.76
CA GLU A 36 17.10 11.16 -24.90
C GLU A 36 17.54 9.72 -24.63
N ASP A 37 17.77 9.37 -23.36
CA ASP A 37 18.06 8.01 -22.90
C ASP A 37 17.10 7.63 -21.76
N THR A 38 16.16 6.72 -22.03
CA THR A 38 15.29 6.17 -20.98
C THR A 38 16.08 5.14 -20.17
N ASP A 39 16.52 5.51 -18.97
CA ASP A 39 17.09 4.54 -18.02
C ASP A 39 15.96 3.66 -17.46
N LEU A 40 15.93 2.40 -17.88
CA LEU A 40 14.95 1.39 -17.44
C LEU A 40 14.93 1.23 -15.91
N LYS A 41 16.06 1.46 -15.23
CA LYS A 41 16.12 1.41 -13.76
C LYS A 41 15.29 2.53 -13.14
N ASP A 42 15.42 3.73 -13.68
CA ASP A 42 14.71 4.89 -13.15
C ASP A 42 13.22 4.85 -13.51
N LEU A 43 12.87 4.30 -14.68
CA LEU A 43 11.49 4.00 -15.04
C LEU A 43 10.88 2.94 -14.10
N PHE A 44 11.64 1.90 -13.75
CA PHE A 44 11.20 0.89 -12.77
C PHE A 44 10.96 1.52 -11.39
N VAL A 45 11.85 2.40 -10.93
CA VAL A 45 11.69 3.12 -9.66
C VAL A 45 10.43 3.98 -9.67
N SER A 46 10.20 4.72 -10.76
CA SER A 46 8.95 5.48 -10.96
C SER A 46 7.72 4.57 -10.89
N ALA A 47 7.74 3.42 -11.55
CA ALA A 47 6.65 2.46 -11.53
C ALA A 47 6.37 1.90 -10.13
N VAL A 48 7.41 1.59 -9.34
CA VAL A 48 7.27 1.12 -7.96
C VAL A 48 6.66 2.22 -7.06
N ILE A 49 7.07 3.47 -7.23
CA ILE A 49 6.51 4.61 -6.50
C ILE A 49 5.02 4.78 -6.82
N MET A 50 4.65 4.70 -8.11
CA MET A 50 3.24 4.72 -8.53
C MET A 50 2.46 3.58 -7.89
N LEU A 51 2.94 2.34 -8.00
CA LEU A 51 2.23 1.17 -7.49
C LEU A 51 2.05 1.24 -5.96
N SER A 52 3.05 1.76 -5.25
CA SER A 52 2.97 2.02 -3.80
C SER A 52 1.93 3.08 -3.45
N GLY A 53 1.89 4.20 -4.18
CA GLY A 53 0.87 5.24 -3.99
C GLY A 53 -0.56 4.74 -4.26
N ALA A 54 -0.73 3.90 -5.29
CA ALA A 54 -1.99 3.24 -5.58
C ALA A 54 -2.41 2.30 -4.45
N MET A 55 -1.49 1.51 -3.90
CA MET A 55 -1.77 0.61 -2.77
C MET A 55 -2.19 1.38 -1.51
N ILE A 56 -1.48 2.46 -1.16
CA ILE A 56 -1.82 3.32 -0.02
C ILE A 56 -3.22 3.93 -0.19
N THR A 57 -3.56 4.35 -1.42
CA THR A 57 -4.88 4.88 -1.75
C THR A 57 -5.97 3.82 -1.56
N LEU A 58 -5.74 2.59 -2.05
CA LEU A 58 -6.69 1.49 -1.90
C LEU A 58 -6.89 1.09 -0.43
N LEU A 59 -5.81 1.03 0.35
CA LEU A 59 -5.90 0.79 1.79
C LEU A 59 -6.67 1.92 2.50
N GLY A 60 -6.43 3.17 2.11
CA GLY A 60 -7.18 4.32 2.65
C GLY A 60 -8.67 4.27 2.30
N ILE A 61 -9.04 3.76 1.11
CA ILE A 61 -10.44 3.55 0.73
C ILE A 61 -11.04 2.38 1.51
N SER A 62 -10.33 1.26 1.62
CA SER A 62 -10.82 0.02 2.26
C SER A 62 -10.89 0.08 3.80
N PHE A 63 -10.00 0.84 4.45
CA PHE A 63 -9.91 0.92 5.91
C PHE A 63 -10.30 2.29 6.47
N GLY A 64 -10.52 3.27 5.61
CA GLY A 64 -10.74 4.66 5.97
C GLY A 64 -12.17 5.07 6.28
N THR A 65 -13.14 4.20 6.09
CA THR A 65 -14.55 4.52 6.30
C THR A 65 -14.97 4.15 7.73
N ASP A 66 -15.62 5.09 8.44
CA ASP A 66 -16.23 4.82 9.76
C ASP A 66 -17.51 3.98 9.66
N ASN A 67 -17.96 3.64 8.44
CA ASN A 67 -19.04 2.69 8.21
C ASN A 67 -18.51 1.25 8.26
N GLU A 68 -18.98 0.46 9.24
CA GLU A 68 -18.68 -0.97 9.36
C GLU A 68 -19.10 -1.78 8.13
N GLU A 69 -20.08 -1.31 7.34
CA GLU A 69 -20.52 -1.97 6.09
C GLU A 69 -19.58 -1.74 4.90
N ASP A 70 -18.78 -0.67 4.90
CA ASP A 70 -17.78 -0.37 3.85
C ASP A 70 -16.40 -0.94 4.17
N ARG A 71 -16.17 -1.37 5.42
CA ARG A 71 -15.01 -2.19 5.77
C ARG A 71 -15.14 -3.49 5.01
N THR A 72 -14.25 -3.71 4.07
CA THR A 72 -14.14 -5.00 3.38
C THR A 72 -13.66 -6.01 4.41
N ASN A 73 -14.61 -6.67 5.11
CA ASN A 73 -14.34 -7.68 6.14
C ASN A 73 -13.34 -8.73 5.62
N ASP A 74 -13.44 -9.04 4.33
CA ASP A 74 -12.58 -9.97 3.60
C ASP A 74 -11.09 -9.58 3.62
N LEU A 75 -10.75 -8.28 3.59
CA LEU A 75 -9.35 -7.84 3.57
C LEU A 75 -8.74 -7.76 4.97
N GLN A 76 -9.54 -7.38 5.97
CA GLN A 76 -9.10 -7.42 7.36
C GLN A 76 -8.86 -8.86 7.81
N ASP A 77 -9.76 -9.77 7.44
CA ASP A 77 -9.62 -11.19 7.68
C ASP A 77 -8.42 -11.76 6.92
N ALA A 78 -8.23 -11.40 5.65
CA ALA A 78 -7.06 -11.85 4.88
C ALA A 78 -5.73 -11.34 5.46
N ILE A 79 -5.66 -10.11 5.97
CA ILE A 79 -4.46 -9.58 6.65
C ILE A 79 -4.24 -10.26 8.00
N SER A 80 -5.30 -10.53 8.76
CA SER A 80 -5.24 -11.26 10.03
C SER A 80 -4.74 -12.69 9.80
N GLU A 81 -5.25 -13.35 8.77
CA GLU A 81 -4.84 -14.68 8.34
C GLU A 81 -3.38 -14.69 7.85
N LEU A 82 -2.99 -13.72 7.01
CA LEU A 82 -1.59 -13.55 6.57
C LEU A 82 -0.65 -13.29 7.74
N THR A 83 -1.05 -12.47 8.70
CA THR A 83 -0.26 -12.19 9.92
C THR A 83 -0.12 -13.46 10.76
N GLY A 84 -1.19 -14.25 10.89
CA GLY A 84 -1.17 -15.55 11.57
C GLY A 84 -0.24 -16.56 10.87
N MET A 85 -0.29 -16.62 9.54
CA MET A 85 0.60 -17.47 8.73
C MET A 85 2.05 -17.02 8.85
N LEU A 86 2.33 -15.71 8.81
CA LEU A 86 3.67 -15.15 8.98
C LEU A 86 4.23 -15.41 10.38
N ASN A 87 3.43 -15.27 11.43
CA ASN A 87 3.82 -15.62 12.80
C ASN A 87 4.10 -17.12 12.94
N THR A 88 3.29 -17.98 12.30
CA THR A 88 3.51 -19.43 12.28
C THR A 88 4.80 -19.78 11.53
N LEU A 89 5.05 -19.13 10.40
CA LEU A 89 6.26 -19.30 9.61
C LEU A 89 7.49 -18.82 10.40
N GLN A 90 7.40 -17.65 11.04
CA GLN A 90 8.44 -17.10 11.90
C GLN A 90 8.71 -18.04 13.07
N ALA A 91 7.68 -18.52 13.77
CA ALA A 91 7.84 -19.47 14.87
C ALA A 91 8.50 -20.78 14.40
N LYS A 92 8.17 -21.27 13.20
CA LYS A 92 8.79 -22.47 12.64
C LYS A 92 10.25 -22.27 12.22
N VAL A 93 10.58 -21.10 11.65
CA VAL A 93 11.95 -20.75 11.25
C VAL A 93 12.82 -20.47 12.48
N THR A 94 12.25 -19.83 13.51
CA THR A 94 13.00 -19.44 14.72
C THR A 94 13.06 -20.57 15.76
N GLY A 95 12.05 -21.43 15.81
CA GLY A 95 11.98 -22.60 16.71
C GLY A 95 12.78 -23.81 16.22
N SER A 96 13.21 -23.85 14.95
CA SER A 96 14.06 -24.92 14.43
C SER A 96 15.55 -24.74 14.76
N SER A 97 15.92 -23.72 15.55
CA SER A 97 17.31 -23.41 15.93
C SER A 97 17.65 -23.83 17.35
N GLY A 98 16.81 -24.63 18.03
CA GLY A 98 16.91 -24.89 19.47
C GLY A 98 16.88 -26.35 19.94
N GLU A 99 16.90 -27.34 19.04
CA GLU A 99 16.98 -28.75 19.43
C GLU A 99 18.10 -29.49 18.67
N GLU A 100 19.34 -29.08 18.91
CA GLU A 100 20.52 -29.95 18.79
C GLU A 100 21.50 -29.58 19.93
N GLU A 101 21.23 -30.11 21.14
CA GLU A 101 22.20 -30.70 22.10
C GLU A 101 21.51 -31.16 23.39
#